data_AF-A0A3D5K7V6-F1
#
_entry.id   AF-A0A3D5K7V6-F1
#
_cell.length_a   1.000
_cell.length_b   1.000
_cell.length_c   1.000
_cell.angle_alpha   90.00
_cell.angle_beta   90.00
_cell.angle_gamma   90.00
#
_symmetry.space_group_name_H-M   'P 1'
#
loop_
_entity.id
_entity.type
_entity.pdbx_description
1 polymer ?
#
loop_
_entity_poly.entity_id
_entity_poly.type
_entity_poly.pdbx_seq_one_letter_code
_entity_poly.pdbx_strand_id
1 'polypeptide(L)' 'MPRKGPAIRRELTPDPVYRSTVVTQLVNKVLQRGKRSTAERIVYSALSTVESKT' A
#
# COMPACT_ATOMS: atom_id res chain seq x y z
N MET A 1 20.51 -3.05 7.88
CA MET A 1 20.83 -1.62 8.09
C MET A 1 22.31 -1.45 7.77
N PRO A 2 22.68 -0.75 6.69
CA PRO A 2 24.05 -0.79 6.20
C PRO A 2 24.93 0.27 6.86
N ARG A 3 26.13 -0.13 7.28
CA ARG A 3 27.24 0.77 7.62
C ARG A 3 28.08 1.16 6.39
N LYS A 4 27.94 0.44 5.26
CA LYS A 4 28.52 0.72 3.93
C LYS A 4 27.57 0.20 2.85
N GLY A 5 27.46 0.92 1.72
CA GLY A 5 26.68 0.53 0.54
C GLY A 5 25.17 0.81 0.65
N PRO A 6 24.45 0.91 -0.50
CA PRO A 6 23.01 1.12 -0.51
C PRO A 6 22.25 -0.13 -0.08
N ALA A 7 21.18 0.04 0.69
CA ALA A 7 20.27 -1.06 1.01
C ALA A 7 19.48 -1.46 -0.25
N ILE A 8 19.40 -2.75 -0.53
CA ILE A 8 18.59 -3.28 -1.63
C ILE A 8 17.12 -2.97 -1.33
N ARG A 9 16.44 -2.33 -2.29
CA ARG A 9 15.00 -2.11 -2.21
C ARG A 9 14.28 -3.40 -2.53
N ARG A 10 13.30 -3.75 -1.70
CA ARG A 10 12.45 -4.92 -1.95
C ARG A 10 11.43 -4.59 -3.03
N GLU A 11 11.27 -5.49 -3.98
CA GLU A 11 10.20 -5.41 -4.96
C GLU A 11 8.84 -5.63 -4.28
N LEU A 12 7.84 -4.93 -4.78
CA LEU A 12 6.47 -4.99 -4.26
C LEU A 12 5.59 -5.67 -5.30
N THR A 13 4.80 -6.62 -4.84
CA THR A 13 3.74 -7.21 -5.65
C THR A 13 2.66 -6.16 -5.92
N PRO A 14 2.12 -6.06 -7.15
CA PRO A 14 1.04 -5.15 -7.45
C PRO A 14 -0.24 -5.53 -6.69
N ASP A 15 -1.09 -4.54 -6.47
CA ASP A 15 -2.38 -4.70 -5.80
C ASP A 15 -3.31 -5.66 -6.57
N PRO A 16 -4.02 -6.60 -5.91
CA PRO A 16 -4.85 -7.56 -6.64
C PRO A 16 -6.10 -6.92 -7.28
N VAL A 17 -6.60 -5.81 -6.76
CA VAL A 17 -7.82 -5.14 -7.24
C VAL A 17 -7.46 -4.15 -8.35
N TYR A 18 -6.52 -3.26 -8.07
CA TYR A 18 -6.14 -2.17 -8.98
C TYR A 18 -4.92 -2.48 -9.85
N ARG A 19 -4.27 -3.65 -9.67
CA ARG A 19 -3.04 -4.07 -10.39
C ARG A 19 -1.92 -3.02 -10.35
N SER A 20 -1.90 -2.22 -9.28
CA SER A 20 -1.01 -1.07 -9.13
C SER A 20 -0.08 -1.27 -7.94
N THR A 21 1.22 -1.09 -8.16
CA THR A 21 2.23 -1.12 -7.09
C THR A 21 2.10 0.10 -6.17
N VAL A 22 1.55 1.21 -6.65
CA VAL A 22 1.34 2.44 -5.87
C VAL A 22 0.26 2.23 -4.82
N VAL A 23 -0.82 1.53 -5.16
CA VAL A 23 -1.89 1.20 -4.21
C VAL A 23 -1.36 0.29 -3.10
N THR A 24 -0.55 -0.72 -3.44
CA THR A 24 0.10 -1.57 -2.43
C THR A 24 1.03 -0.78 -1.52
N GLN A 25 1.79 0.19 -2.06
CA GLN A 25 2.62 1.09 -1.24
C GLN A 25 1.79 1.93 -0.27
N LEU A 26 0.62 2.43 -0.71
CA LEU A 26 -0.29 3.21 0.12
C LEU A 26 -0.85 2.35 1.27
N VAL A 27 -1.32 1.14 0.97
CA VAL A 27 -1.79 0.17 1.98
C VAL A 27 -0.70 -0.10 3.03
N ASN A 28 0.53 -0.36 2.59
CA ASN A 28 1.66 -0.64 3.48
C ASN A 28 2.05 0.57 4.37
N LYS A 29 1.79 1.80 3.92
CA LYS A 29 2.02 3.02 4.70
C LYS A 29 0.88 3.30 5.70
N VAL A 30 -0.35 2.94 5.36
CA VAL A 30 -1.53 3.04 6.27
C VAL A 30 -1.52 1.94 7.33
N LEU A 31 -0.86 0.80 7.04
CA LEU A 31 -0.78 -0.34 7.92
C LEU A 31 -0.22 0.02 9.30
N GLN A 32 -1.04 -0.20 10.33
CA GLN A 32 -0.63 -0.08 11.72
C GLN A 32 -0.81 -1.40 12.46
N ARG A 33 0.17 -1.74 13.31
CA ARG A 33 0.14 -2.94 14.17
C ARG A 33 -0.11 -4.25 13.40
N GLY A 34 0.36 -4.34 12.15
CA GLY A 34 0.21 -5.53 11.31
C GLY A 34 -1.21 -5.81 10.79
N LYS A 35 -2.17 -4.88 10.98
CA LYS A 35 -3.58 -5.07 10.61
C LYS A 35 -3.84 -4.85 9.12
N ARG A 36 -3.41 -5.80 8.28
CA ARG A 36 -3.43 -5.64 6.81
C ARG A 36 -4.84 -5.55 6.23
N SER A 37 -5.72 -6.47 6.62
CA SER A 37 -7.12 -6.45 6.18
C SER A 37 -7.84 -5.14 6.53
N THR A 38 -7.54 -4.56 7.70
CA THR A 38 -8.10 -3.26 8.10
C THR A 38 -7.55 -2.12 7.24
N ALA A 39 -6.24 -2.10 6.98
CA ALA A 39 -5.62 -1.08 6.14
C ALA A 39 -6.14 -1.14 4.68
N GLU A 40 -6.26 -2.34 4.11
CA GLU A 40 -6.84 -2.54 2.78
C GLU A 40 -8.29 -2.03 2.72
N ARG A 41 -9.11 -2.37 3.72
CA ARG A 41 -10.51 -1.89 3.79
C ARG A 41 -10.60 -0.36 3.84
N ILE A 42 -9.74 0.30 4.63
CA ILE A 42 -9.71 1.76 4.72
C ILE A 42 -9.34 2.37 3.37
N VAL A 43 -8.28 1.88 2.73
CA VAL A 43 -7.79 2.42 1.45
C VAL A 43 -8.83 2.23 0.34
N TYR A 44 -9.41 1.03 0.20
CA TYR A 44 -10.39 0.78 -0.85
C TYR A 44 -11.70 1.56 -0.64
N SER A 45 -12.15 1.70 0.60
CA SER A 45 -13.31 2.55 0.93
C SER A 45 -13.06 4.02 0.57
N ALA A 46 -11.86 4.53 0.87
CA ALA A 46 -11.47 5.88 0.51
C ALA A 46 -11.42 6.07 -1.02
N LEU A 47 -10.86 5.12 -1.76
CA LEU A 47 -10.79 5.17 -3.22
C LEU A 47 -12.19 5.17 -3.86
N SER A 48 -13.10 4.32 -3.39
CA SER A 48 -14.51 4.32 -3.84
C SER A 48 -15.22 5.65 -3.53
N THR A 49 -14.91 6.26 -2.38
CA THR A 49 -15.46 7.58 -2.04
C THR A 49 -14.95 8.66 -2.99
N VAL A 50 -13.67 8.64 -3.35
CA VAL A 50 -13.09 9.58 -4.33
C VAL A 50 -13.72 9.37 -5.70
N GLU A 51 -13.85 8.12 -6.16
CA GLU A 51 -14.52 7.78 -7.42
C GLU A 51 -15.95 8.34 -7.47
N SER A 52 -16.70 8.31 -6.36
CA SER A 52 -18.06 8.87 -6.33
C SER A 52 -18.13 10.41 -6.40
N LYS A 53 -17.03 11.10 -6.10
CA LYS A 53 -16.96 12.56 -6.04
C LYS A 53 -16.25 13.19 -7.24
N THR A 54 -15.71 12.38 -8.14
CA THR A 54 -15.00 12.81 -9.35
C THR A 54 -15.79 12.35 -10.56
#